data_AF-A0AAV6YMK3-F1
#
_entry.id   AF-A0AAV6YMK3-F1
#
_cell.length_a   1.000
_cell.length_b   1.000
_cell.length_c   1.000
_cell.angle_alpha   90.00
_cell.angle_beta   90.00
_cell.angle_gamma   90.00
#
_symmetry.space_group_name_H-M   'P 1'
#
loop_
_entity.id
_entity.type
_entity.pdbx_description
1 polymer ?
#
loop_
_entity_poly.entity_id
_entity_poly.type
_entity_poly.pdbx_seq_one_letter_code
_entity_poly.pdbx_strand_id
1 'polypeptide(L)'
;VYAWPLLETLFSEVLTREEWLKLFDNVFSNPPSFLLMAVVSYLLCSHSPLLHCNQKEDFEYFFHHRNNLDISAMIRETYHVMESTPTEIHPQKLLSDFVPLTKGQYPIFNKYPKFIVDYQSQERERIRQEELEYLRERQISHEMEVEAIRRRAEDEGWYQQQELLRGAEQQRRQLLIEEEQRLLQQRQR
;
A
#
# COMPACT_ATOMS: atom_id res chain seq x y z
N VAL A 1 -19.00 0.12 6.18
CA VAL A 1 -19.54 -0.70 7.27
C VAL A 1 -21.07 -0.73 7.26
N TYR A 2 -21.77 0.41 7.14
CA TYR A 2 -23.24 0.46 7.32
C TYR A 2 -24.11 0.15 6.09
N ALA A 3 -23.67 0.54 4.90
CA ALA A 3 -24.43 0.36 3.65
C ALA A 3 -23.89 -0.77 2.77
N TRP A 4 -22.56 -0.98 2.80
CA TRP A 4 -21.87 -1.90 1.91
C TRP A 4 -22.32 -3.36 2.02
N PRO A 5 -22.48 -3.96 3.23
CA PRO A 5 -22.93 -5.36 3.33
C PRO A 5 -24.29 -5.62 2.66
N LEU A 6 -25.20 -4.64 2.73
CA LEU A 6 -26.49 -4.70 2.05
C LEU A 6 -26.34 -4.56 0.53
N LEU A 7 -25.44 -3.68 0.07
CA LEU A 7 -25.24 -3.41 -1.35
C LEU A 7 -24.45 -4.50 -2.07
N GLU A 8 -23.44 -5.10 -1.43
CA GLU A 8 -22.60 -6.14 -2.04
C GLU A 8 -23.39 -7.42 -2.33
N THR A 9 -24.36 -7.72 -1.47
CA THR A 9 -25.29 -8.85 -1.63
C THR A 9 -26.62 -8.44 -2.25
N LEU A 10 -26.81 -7.15 -2.56
CA LEU A 10 -28.10 -6.64 -3.04
C LEU A 10 -29.27 -7.07 -2.13
N PHE A 11 -29.09 -7.02 -0.80
CA PHE A 11 -30.04 -7.46 0.23
C PHE A 11 -30.33 -8.97 0.28
N SER A 12 -29.68 -9.81 -0.52
CA SER A 12 -30.02 -11.24 -0.60
C SER A 12 -29.76 -12.01 0.69
N GLU A 13 -28.83 -11.54 1.54
CA GLU A 13 -28.55 -12.18 2.83
C GLU A 13 -29.59 -11.85 3.90
N VAL A 14 -30.15 -10.63 3.85
CA VAL A 14 -31.05 -10.13 4.90
C VAL A 14 -32.53 -10.30 4.58
N LEU A 15 -32.88 -10.51 3.30
CA LEU A 15 -34.26 -10.70 2.84
C LEU A 15 -34.52 -12.13 2.37
N THR A 16 -35.76 -12.59 2.52
CA THR A 16 -36.24 -13.77 1.79
C THR A 16 -36.30 -13.51 0.30
N ARG A 17 -36.40 -14.58 -0.49
CA ARG A 17 -36.68 -14.49 -1.93
C ARG A 17 -37.93 -13.65 -2.24
N GLU A 18 -39.02 -13.82 -1.50
CA GLU A 18 -40.28 -13.10 -1.77
C GLU A 18 -40.17 -11.61 -1.45
N GLU A 19 -39.55 -11.26 -0.33
CA GLU A 19 -39.29 -9.87 0.06
C GLU A 19 -38.31 -9.20 -0.91
N TRP A 20 -37.26 -9.93 -1.30
CA TRP A 20 -36.28 -9.47 -2.27
C TRP A 20 -36.92 -9.17 -3.62
N LEU A 21 -37.79 -10.05 -4.13
CA LEU A 21 -38.53 -9.80 -5.37
C LEU A 21 -39.41 -8.55 -5.27
N LYS A 22 -40.15 -8.38 -4.17
CA LYS A 22 -40.97 -7.17 -3.93
C LYS A 22 -40.13 -5.90 -3.91
N LEU A 23 -38.96 -5.93 -3.28
CA LEU A 23 -38.04 -4.80 -3.28
C LEU A 23 -37.53 -4.49 -4.69
N PHE A 24 -37.08 -5.52 -5.43
CA PHE A 24 -36.46 -5.33 -6.73
C PHE A 24 -37.44 -4.95 -7.84
N ASP A 25 -38.72 -5.33 -7.74
CA ASP A 25 -39.78 -4.79 -8.59
C ASP A 25 -39.85 -3.25 -8.48
N ASN A 26 -39.66 -2.71 -7.27
CA ASN A 26 -39.61 -1.26 -7.04
C ASN A 26 -38.27 -0.65 -7.46
N VAL A 27 -37.14 -1.32 -7.21
CA VAL A 27 -35.81 -0.83 -7.62
C VAL A 27 -35.73 -0.65 -9.13
N PHE A 28 -36.21 -1.62 -9.92
CA PHE A 28 -36.14 -1.54 -11.38
C PHE A 28 -37.21 -0.62 -12.00
N SER A 29 -38.28 -0.32 -11.25
CA SER A 29 -39.32 0.62 -11.70
C SER A 29 -38.99 2.09 -11.40
N ASN A 30 -37.94 2.35 -10.63
CA ASN A 30 -37.51 3.68 -10.20
C ASN A 30 -36.08 4.00 -10.66
N PRO A 31 -35.62 5.26 -10.53
CA PRO A 31 -34.23 5.61 -10.81
C PRO A 31 -33.25 4.81 -9.92
N PRO A 32 -32.00 4.60 -10.35
CA PRO A 32 -31.02 3.82 -9.59
C PRO A 32 -30.76 4.32 -8.16
N SER A 33 -31.05 5.60 -7.89
CA SER A 33 -31.01 6.17 -6.53
C SER A 33 -31.96 5.51 -5.55
N PHE A 34 -33.05 4.87 -6.03
CA PHE A 34 -34.01 4.18 -5.17
C PHE A 34 -33.35 3.08 -4.34
N LEU A 35 -32.37 2.36 -4.89
CA LEU A 35 -31.63 1.33 -4.16
C LEU A 35 -30.87 1.93 -2.95
N LEU A 36 -30.30 3.11 -3.10
CA LEU A 36 -29.63 3.81 -2.00
C LEU A 36 -30.64 4.29 -0.95
N MET A 37 -31.81 4.78 -1.38
CA MET A 37 -32.88 5.14 -0.44
C MET A 37 -33.41 3.92 0.30
N ALA A 38 -33.50 2.76 -0.35
CA ALA A 38 -33.91 1.52 0.30
C ALA A 38 -32.93 1.11 1.40
N VAL A 39 -31.62 1.33 1.22
CA VAL A 39 -30.63 1.14 2.30
C VAL A 39 -30.93 2.06 3.49
N VAL A 40 -31.20 3.34 3.24
CA VAL A 40 -31.54 4.29 4.31
C VAL A 40 -32.81 3.84 5.04
N SER A 41 -33.87 3.49 4.31
CA SER A 41 -35.13 3.04 4.89
C SER A 41 -35.00 1.72 5.65
N TYR A 42 -34.15 0.79 5.20
CA TYR A 42 -33.83 -0.42 5.95
C TYR A 42 -33.25 -0.08 7.33
N LEU A 43 -32.28 0.84 7.37
CA LEU A 43 -31.65 1.29 8.61
C LEU A 43 -32.64 2.02 9.52
N LEU A 44 -33.54 2.85 8.96
CA LEU A 44 -34.57 3.55 9.73
C LEU A 44 -35.58 2.56 10.34
N CYS A 45 -36.10 1.63 9.55
CA CYS A 45 -37.03 0.61 10.05
C CYS A 45 -36.37 -0.34 11.06
N SER A 46 -35.06 -0.53 10.96
CA SER A 46 -34.27 -1.37 11.85
C SER A 46 -33.51 -0.60 12.94
N HIS A 47 -33.86 0.67 13.17
CA HIS A 47 -33.11 1.54 14.08
C HIS A 47 -33.11 1.02 15.52
N SER A 48 -34.22 0.45 15.99
CA SER A 48 -34.32 -0.09 17.35
C SER A 48 -33.30 -1.20 17.62
N PRO A 49 -33.27 -2.34 16.90
CA PRO A 49 -32.27 -3.39 17.17
C PRO A 49 -30.83 -2.89 16.99
N LEU A 50 -30.57 -2.04 15.98
CA LEU A 50 -29.24 -1.48 15.73
C LEU A 50 -28.72 -0.65 16.90
N LEU A 51 -29.59 0.15 17.56
CA LEU A 51 -29.21 0.91 18.75
C LEU A 51 -28.98 0.05 20.00
N HIS A 52 -29.49 -1.19 20.02
CA HIS A 52 -29.26 -2.11 21.13
C HIS A 52 -27.97 -2.93 20.97
N CYS A 53 -27.34 -2.92 19.79
CA CYS A 53 -26.06 -3.57 19.55
C CYS A 53 -24.95 -2.85 20.33
N ASN A 54 -24.39 -3.51 21.33
CA ASN A 54 -23.29 -2.98 22.16
C ASN A 54 -21.91 -3.53 21.77
N GLN A 55 -21.87 -4.59 20.96
CA GLN A 55 -20.64 -5.20 20.44
C GLN A 55 -20.58 -5.05 18.92
N LYS A 56 -19.35 -4.98 18.39
CA LYS A 56 -19.13 -4.85 16.96
C LYS A 56 -19.59 -6.10 16.21
N GLU A 57 -19.37 -7.27 16.80
CA GLU A 57 -19.71 -8.57 16.22
C GLU A 57 -21.22 -8.72 16.06
N ASP A 58 -22.01 -8.25 17.04
CA ASP A 58 -23.48 -8.25 16.95
C ASP A 58 -23.97 -7.34 15.82
N PHE A 59 -23.31 -6.19 15.64
CA PHE A 59 -23.62 -5.26 14.57
C PHE A 59 -23.29 -5.85 13.20
N GLU A 60 -22.11 -6.46 13.03
CA GLU A 60 -21.75 -7.17 11.80
C GLU A 60 -22.70 -8.34 11.52
N TYR A 61 -23.04 -9.12 12.55
CA TYR A 61 -23.99 -10.22 12.46
C TYR A 61 -25.34 -9.74 11.92
N PHE A 62 -25.86 -8.61 12.41
CA PHE A 62 -27.15 -8.05 11.96
C PHE A 62 -27.23 -7.85 10.45
N PHE A 63 -26.15 -7.40 9.79
CA PHE A 63 -26.15 -7.11 8.36
C PHE A 63 -25.96 -8.33 7.45
N HIS A 64 -25.58 -9.48 8.02
CA HIS A 64 -25.40 -10.74 7.29
C HIS A 64 -26.49 -11.77 7.57
N HIS A 65 -27.49 -11.40 8.38
CA HIS A 65 -28.55 -12.32 8.80
C HIS A 65 -29.93 -11.71 8.61
N ARG A 66 -30.91 -12.59 8.45
CA ARG A 66 -32.31 -12.19 8.26
C ARG A 66 -32.89 -11.61 9.54
N ASN A 67 -33.46 -10.42 9.41
CA ASN A 67 -34.11 -9.70 10.48
C ASN A 67 -35.63 -9.67 10.29
N ASN A 68 -36.39 -9.53 11.37
CA ASN A 68 -37.84 -9.36 11.29
C ASN A 68 -38.16 -7.93 10.85
N LEU A 69 -38.50 -7.77 9.58
CA LEU A 69 -38.79 -6.48 8.94
C LEU A 69 -40.03 -6.61 8.06
N ASP A 70 -41.00 -5.70 8.23
CA ASP A 70 -42.09 -5.57 7.25
C ASP A 70 -41.57 -4.86 5.99
N ILE A 71 -41.33 -5.65 4.94
CA ILE A 71 -40.84 -5.15 3.66
C ILE A 71 -41.80 -4.12 3.03
N SER A 72 -43.11 -4.25 3.26
CA SER A 72 -44.10 -3.33 2.67
C SER A 72 -44.04 -1.98 3.36
N ALA A 73 -43.83 -1.96 4.68
CA ALA A 73 -43.57 -0.74 5.42
C ALA A 73 -42.25 -0.09 5.00
N MET A 74 -41.19 -0.88 4.83
CA MET A 74 -39.88 -0.39 4.38
C MET A 74 -39.91 0.20 2.97
N ILE A 75 -40.64 -0.41 2.03
CA ILE A 75 -40.83 0.14 0.68
C ILE A 75 -41.59 1.47 0.74
N ARG A 76 -42.67 1.57 1.53
CA ARG A 76 -43.39 2.85 1.72
C ARG A 76 -42.48 3.92 2.30
N GLU A 77 -41.66 3.58 3.28
CA GLU A 77 -40.67 4.48 3.85
C GLU A 77 -39.62 4.90 2.81
N THR A 78 -39.27 4.00 1.88
CA THR A 78 -38.32 4.31 0.80
C THR A 78 -38.86 5.40 -0.12
N TYR A 79 -40.13 5.30 -0.53
CA TYR A 79 -40.79 6.37 -1.30
C TYR A 79 -40.87 7.68 -0.50
N HIS A 80 -41.23 7.60 0.78
CA HIS A 80 -41.29 8.78 1.65
C HIS A 80 -39.93 9.48 1.79
N VAL A 81 -38.84 8.73 2.02
CA VAL A 81 -37.47 9.28 2.08
C VAL A 81 -37.08 9.88 0.74
N MET A 82 -37.42 9.23 -0.38
CA MET A 82 -37.12 9.74 -1.72
C MET A 82 -37.82 11.08 -1.99
N GLU A 83 -39.10 11.22 -1.61
CA GLU A 83 -39.88 12.45 -1.79
C GLU A 83 -39.50 13.58 -0.81
N SER A 84 -39.17 13.23 0.43
CA SER A 84 -38.82 14.20 1.47
C SER A 84 -37.39 14.72 1.37
N THR A 85 -36.51 14.02 0.64
CA THR A 85 -35.10 14.40 0.49
C THR A 85 -34.97 15.60 -0.47
N PRO A 86 -34.42 16.74 -0.02
CA PRO A 86 -34.20 17.91 -0.87
C PRO A 86 -33.29 17.60 -2.08
N THR A 87 -33.55 18.27 -3.21
CA THR A 87 -32.81 18.04 -4.46
C THR A 87 -31.30 18.32 -4.36
N GLU A 88 -30.85 19.11 -3.39
CA GLU A 88 -29.44 19.43 -3.15
C GLU A 88 -28.63 18.20 -2.72
N ILE A 89 -29.23 17.34 -1.90
CA ILE A 89 -28.59 16.13 -1.34
C ILE A 89 -29.12 14.83 -1.95
N HIS A 90 -30.03 14.93 -2.92
CA HIS A 90 -30.67 13.75 -3.51
C HIS A 90 -29.68 12.94 -4.39
N PRO A 91 -29.52 11.63 -4.15
CA PRO A 91 -28.52 10.79 -4.84
C PRO A 91 -28.76 10.60 -6.34
N GLN A 92 -29.95 10.93 -6.85
CA GLN A 92 -30.26 10.88 -8.28
C GLN A 92 -29.30 11.71 -9.14
N LYS A 93 -28.76 12.82 -8.62
CA LYS A 93 -27.79 13.63 -9.38
C LYS A 93 -26.44 12.95 -9.56
N LEU A 94 -26.14 11.94 -8.74
CA LEU A 94 -24.86 11.21 -8.76
C LEU A 94 -24.89 9.98 -9.68
N LEU A 95 -26.08 9.47 -9.99
CA LEU A 95 -26.27 8.22 -10.71
C LEU A 95 -26.97 8.49 -12.05
N SER A 96 -26.43 7.91 -13.12
CA SER A 96 -27.13 7.87 -14.41
C SER A 96 -28.23 6.80 -14.39
N ASP A 97 -29.30 7.02 -15.15
CA ASP A 97 -30.39 6.06 -15.30
C ASP A 97 -29.93 4.68 -15.80
N PHE A 98 -30.79 3.67 -15.61
CA PHE A 98 -30.56 2.33 -16.13
C PHE A 98 -30.48 2.34 -17.66
N VAL A 99 -29.40 1.77 -18.21
CA VAL A 99 -29.17 1.66 -19.66
C VAL A 99 -29.15 0.18 -20.02
N PRO A 100 -29.85 -0.25 -21.10
CA PRO A 100 -29.80 -1.64 -21.54
C PRO A 100 -28.39 -2.04 -21.95
N LEU A 101 -28.04 -3.30 -21.70
CA LEU A 101 -26.78 -3.88 -22.16
C LEU A 101 -26.75 -3.99 -23.69
N THR A 102 -25.56 -3.81 -24.26
CA THR A 102 -25.31 -4.03 -25.69
C THR A 102 -25.53 -5.50 -26.04
N LYS A 103 -26.22 -5.76 -27.15
CA LYS A 103 -26.47 -7.14 -27.60
C LYS A 103 -25.22 -7.70 -28.27
N GLY A 104 -24.82 -8.91 -27.86
CA GLY A 104 -23.74 -9.67 -28.50
C GLY A 104 -22.31 -9.28 -28.10
N GLN A 105 -22.11 -8.13 -27.45
CA GLN A 105 -20.80 -7.69 -26.95
C GLN A 105 -20.97 -7.00 -25.61
N TYR A 106 -20.03 -7.19 -24.69
CA TYR A 106 -20.00 -6.42 -23.44
C TYR A 106 -19.49 -5.00 -23.73
N PRO A 107 -20.11 -3.97 -23.12
CA PRO A 107 -19.62 -2.61 -23.27
C PRO A 107 -18.24 -2.46 -22.63
N ILE A 108 -17.39 -1.63 -23.24
CA ILE A 108 -16.08 -1.31 -22.67
C ILE A 108 -16.30 -0.53 -21.37
N PHE A 109 -15.98 -1.15 -20.23
CA PHE A 109 -16.20 -0.58 -18.92
C PHE A 109 -14.98 0.19 -18.43
N ASN A 110 -15.03 1.52 -18.55
CA ASN A 110 -13.97 2.45 -18.10
C ASN A 110 -14.36 3.26 -16.86
N LYS A 111 -15.46 2.89 -16.17
CA LYS A 111 -16.00 3.62 -15.01
C LYS A 111 -15.49 3.09 -13.65
N TYR A 112 -14.23 2.65 -13.60
CA TYR A 112 -13.58 2.28 -12.34
C TYR A 112 -12.84 3.49 -11.76
N PRO A 113 -12.63 3.55 -10.43
CA PRO A 113 -11.89 4.65 -9.80
C PRO A 113 -10.41 4.57 -10.19
N LYS A 114 -10.05 5.19 -11.32
CA LYS A 114 -8.68 5.22 -11.87
C LYS A 114 -7.66 5.68 -10.85
N PHE A 115 -7.99 6.71 -10.07
CA PHE A 115 -7.13 7.22 -9.00
C PHE A 115 -6.63 6.13 -8.04
N ILE A 116 -7.49 5.20 -7.62
CA ILE A 116 -7.10 4.12 -6.70
C ILE A 116 -6.11 3.16 -7.38
N VAL A 117 -6.38 2.80 -8.63
CA VAL A 117 -5.55 1.88 -9.42
C VAL A 117 -4.20 2.52 -9.77
N ASP A 118 -4.24 3.79 -10.15
CA ASP A 118 -3.08 4.58 -10.55
C ASP A 118 -2.18 4.83 -9.34
N TYR A 119 -2.75 5.17 -8.17
CA TYR A 119 -1.99 5.36 -6.94
C TYR A 119 -1.20 4.11 -6.55
N GLN A 120 -1.83 2.93 -6.55
CA GLN A 120 -1.14 1.67 -6.25
C GLN A 120 -0.01 1.38 -7.26
N SER A 121 -0.19 1.76 -8.51
CA SER A 121 0.80 1.55 -9.56
C SER A 121 1.98 2.53 -9.42
N GLN A 122 1.70 3.78 -9.09
CA GLN A 122 2.71 4.80 -8.79
C GLN A 122 3.51 4.45 -7.54
N GLU A 123 2.85 3.98 -6.47
CA GLU A 123 3.54 3.61 -5.23
C GLU A 123 4.49 2.41 -5.46
N ARG A 124 4.04 1.42 -6.24
CA ARG A 124 4.92 0.29 -6.65
C ARG A 124 6.12 0.76 -7.45
N GLU A 125 5.94 1.69 -8.37
CA GLU A 125 7.04 2.23 -9.16
C GLU A 125 8.00 3.08 -8.30
N ARG A 126 7.47 3.82 -7.32
CA ARG A 126 8.30 4.57 -6.36
C ARG A 126 9.18 3.61 -5.54
N ILE A 127 8.59 2.56 -4.98
CA ILE A 127 9.33 1.51 -4.24
C ILE A 127 10.42 0.90 -5.11
N ARG A 128 10.10 0.60 -6.37
CA ARG A 128 11.07 0.04 -7.33
C ARG A 128 12.27 0.98 -7.57
N GLN A 129 12.01 2.29 -7.68
CA GLN A 129 13.08 3.27 -7.86
C GLN A 129 13.96 3.40 -6.62
N GLU A 130 13.35 3.43 -5.43
CA GLU A 130 14.06 3.42 -4.15
C GLU A 130 14.95 2.17 -4.00
N GLU A 131 14.46 0.99 -4.39
CA GLU A 131 15.24 -0.25 -4.39
C GLU A 131 16.45 -0.19 -5.36
N LEU A 132 16.25 0.37 -6.56
CA LEU A 132 17.32 0.55 -7.55
C LEU A 132 18.39 1.54 -7.09
N GLU A 133 18.01 2.58 -6.34
CA GLU A 133 18.95 3.54 -5.75
C GLU A 133 19.71 2.90 -4.59
N TYR A 134 19.02 2.21 -3.69
CA TYR A 134 19.62 1.48 -2.58
C TYR A 134 20.67 0.47 -3.06
N LEU A 135 20.37 -0.29 -4.13
CA LEU A 135 21.34 -1.23 -4.71
C LEU A 135 22.56 -0.52 -5.31
N ARG A 136 22.38 0.64 -5.94
CA ARG A 136 23.49 1.45 -6.48
C ARG A 136 24.39 2.00 -5.38
N GLU A 137 23.81 2.56 -4.32
CA GLU A 137 24.58 3.07 -3.17
C GLU A 137 25.35 1.95 -2.46
N ARG A 138 24.73 0.78 -2.34
CA ARG A 138 25.38 -0.40 -1.76
C ARG A 138 26.56 -0.86 -2.62
N GLN A 139 26.42 -0.82 -3.94
CA GLN A 139 27.52 -1.17 -4.84
C GLN A 139 28.67 -0.18 -4.73
N ILE A 140 28.40 1.12 -4.74
CA ILE A 140 29.42 2.18 -4.56
C ILE A 140 30.13 2.03 -3.20
N SER A 141 29.37 1.81 -2.12
CA SER A 141 29.94 1.61 -0.79
C SER A 141 30.88 0.40 -0.76
N HIS A 142 30.48 -0.70 -1.40
CA HIS A 142 31.32 -1.88 -1.48
C HIS A 142 32.60 -1.65 -2.30
N GLU A 143 32.50 -0.95 -3.44
CA GLU A 143 33.66 -0.58 -4.25
C GLU A 143 34.64 0.32 -3.47
N MET A 144 34.12 1.27 -2.68
CA MET A 144 34.94 2.11 -1.81
C MET A 144 35.63 1.31 -0.70
N GLU A 145 34.95 0.34 -0.09
CA GLU A 145 35.56 -0.56 0.90
C GLU A 145 36.71 -1.39 0.30
N VAL A 146 36.49 -1.95 -0.88
CA VAL A 146 37.51 -2.73 -1.60
C VAL A 146 38.72 -1.87 -1.93
N GLU A 147 38.50 -0.67 -2.45
CA GLU A 147 39.58 0.28 -2.77
C GLU A 147 40.31 0.77 -1.50
N ALA A 148 39.60 0.98 -0.40
CA ALA A 148 40.21 1.35 0.88
C ALA A 148 41.10 0.23 1.44
N ILE A 149 40.67 -1.04 1.33
CA ILE A 149 41.47 -2.20 1.72
C ILE A 149 42.72 -2.28 0.84
N ARG A 150 42.58 -2.09 -0.47
CA ARG A 150 43.71 -2.09 -1.41
C ARG A 150 44.75 -1.03 -1.07
N ARG A 151 44.32 0.22 -0.85
CA ARG A 151 45.21 1.32 -0.47
C ARG A 151 45.95 1.06 0.83
N ARG A 152 45.26 0.51 1.84
CA ARG A 152 45.91 0.12 3.11
C ARG A 152 47.00 -0.93 2.89
N ALA A 153 46.75 -1.94 2.06
CA ALA A 153 47.75 -2.96 1.76
C ALA A 153 48.96 -2.38 0.99
N GLU A 154 48.71 -1.44 0.05
CA GLU A 154 49.77 -0.72 -0.66
C GLU A 154 50.61 0.14 0.29
N ASP A 155 49.97 0.88 1.21
CA ASP A 155 50.63 1.69 2.24
C ASP A 155 51.47 0.82 3.18
N GLU A 156 50.93 -0.30 3.67
CA GLU A 156 51.66 -1.26 4.52
C GLU A 156 52.89 -1.83 3.80
N GLY A 157 52.75 -2.21 2.53
CA GLY A 157 53.87 -2.67 1.71
C GLY A 157 54.94 -1.58 1.52
N TRP A 158 54.53 -0.34 1.30
CA TRP A 158 55.44 0.81 1.19
C TRP A 158 56.20 1.07 2.50
N TYR A 159 55.52 1.03 3.65
CA TYR A 159 56.15 1.18 4.97
C TYR A 159 57.18 0.07 5.23
N GLN A 160 56.84 -1.19 4.93
CA GLN A 160 57.78 -2.31 5.06
C GLN A 160 59.02 -2.12 4.20
N GLN A 161 58.84 -1.69 2.95
CA GLN A 161 59.96 -1.43 2.03
C GLN A 161 60.83 -0.27 2.51
N GLN A 162 60.24 0.78 3.07
CA GLN A 162 60.98 1.90 3.62
C GLN A 162 61.82 1.51 4.84
N GLU A 163 61.28 0.70 5.76
CA GLU A 163 62.02 0.18 6.90
C GLU A 163 63.18 -0.73 6.48
N LEU A 164 62.99 -1.57 5.47
CA LEU A 164 64.07 -2.38 4.89
C LEU A 164 65.20 -1.52 4.32
N LEU A 165 64.87 -0.48 3.54
CA LEU A 165 65.85 0.45 2.98
C LEU A 165 66.61 1.19 4.08
N ARG A 166 65.90 1.66 5.11
CA ARG A 166 66.49 2.34 6.26
C ARG A 166 67.43 1.42 7.05
N GLY A 167 67.02 0.17 7.26
CA GLY A 167 67.85 -0.86 7.90
C GLY A 167 69.13 -1.15 7.10
N ALA A 168 69.02 -1.30 5.77
CA ALA A 168 70.17 -1.49 4.89
C ALA A 168 71.12 -0.28 4.90
N GLU A 169 70.59 0.94 4.94
CA GLU A 169 71.39 2.16 5.06
C GLU A 169 72.16 2.20 6.40
N GLN A 170 71.51 1.83 7.51
CA GLN A 170 72.14 1.75 8.83
C GLN A 170 73.26 0.71 8.87
N GLN A 171 73.03 -0.49 8.31
CA GLN A 171 74.07 -1.52 8.19
C GLN A 171 75.26 -1.03 7.37
N ARG A 172 75.01 -0.36 6.24
CA ARG A 172 76.08 0.24 5.43
C ARG A 172 76.89 1.27 6.21
N ARG A 173 76.22 2.13 7.00
CA ARG A 173 76.92 3.11 7.85
C ARG A 173 77.77 2.43 8.93
N GLN A 174 77.26 1.38 9.57
CA GLN A 174 78.01 0.60 10.57
C GLN A 174 79.26 -0.05 9.97
N LEU A 175 79.13 -0.70 8.80
CA LEU A 175 80.27 -1.31 8.10
C LEU A 175 81.35 -0.27 7.76
N LEU A 176 80.96 0.92 7.28
CA LEU A 176 81.90 2.00 7.00
C LEU A 176 82.65 2.45 8.26
N ILE A 177 81.96 2.58 9.39
CA ILE A 177 82.58 2.95 10.68
C ILE A 177 83.55 1.86 11.15
N GLU A 178 83.18 0.58 11.04
CA GLU A 178 84.05 -0.55 11.38
C GLU A 178 85.29 -0.61 10.49
N GLU A 179 85.15 -0.36 9.19
CA GLU A 179 86.28 -0.27 8.25
C GLU A 179 87.20 0.90 8.59
N GLU A 180 86.67 2.09 8.90
CA GLU A 180 87.46 3.23 9.35
C GLU A 180 88.25 2.91 10.64
N GLN A 181 87.62 2.23 11.60
CA GLN A 181 88.29 1.79 12.83
C GLN A 181 89.39 0.76 12.57
N ARG A 182 89.17 -0.20 11.65
CA ARG A 182 90.21 -1.17 11.24
C ARG A 182 91.39 -0.47 10.56
N LEU A 183 91.14 0.51 9.70
CA LEU A 183 92.19 1.31 9.05
C LEU A 183 92.98 2.14 10.07
N LEU A 184 92.32 2.70 11.07
CA LEU A 184 92.98 3.42 12.17
C LEU A 184 93.85 2.49 13.03
N GLN A 185 93.37 1.28 13.33
CA GLN A 185 94.16 0.27 14.06
C GLN A 185 95.38 -0.23 13.25
N GLN A 186 95.27 -0.35 11.93
CA GLN A 186 96.41 -0.68 11.06
C GLN A 186 97.45 0.45 10.96
N ARG A 187 97.05 1.72 11.11
CA ARG A 187 97.97 2.88 11.14
C ARG A 187 98.71 3.05 12.46
N GLN A 188 98.33 2.32 13.52
CA GLN A 188 98.95 2.38 14.86
C GLN A 188 99.94 1.23 15.15
N ARG A 189 100.13 0.29 14.23
CA ARG A 189 101.21 -0.72 14.25
C ARG A 189 102.32 -0.32 13.30
#